data_AF-A0A822H5X0-F1
#
_entry.id   AF-A0A822H5X0-F1
#
_cell.length_a   1.000
_cell.length_b   1.000
_cell.length_c   1.000
_cell.angle_alpha   90.00
_cell.angle_beta   90.00
_cell.angle_gamma   90.00
#
_symmetry.space_group_name_H-M   'P 1'
#
loop_
_entity.id
_entity.type
_entity.pdbx_description
1 polymer ?
#
loop_
_entity_poly.entity_id
_entity_poly.type
_entity_poly.pdbx_seq_one_letter_code
_entity_poly.pdbx_strand_id
1 'polypeptide(L)'
;LLKYFQFDNYLIQSSNNIRKNFIDANREGIFSLSGYICLYLIGILIGKFIIYNEYKKKFIYMGIIFFIFMIILCTISYNPSRKLCNLSYITSTTGLACMCLGCFSIIQWLLLRRGYLIETILIKNINQKGLDIFLLANILTGIINLNINTIDTSNFLSLFIILIYMFIIMIFTYFCPSFIKLIMKNLKLSKY
;
A
#
# COMPACT_ATOMS: atom_id res chain seq x y z
N LEU A 1 8.40 -22.05 -7.60
CA LEU A 1 8.10 -21.69 -9.00
C LEU A 1 9.13 -20.69 -9.55
N LEU A 2 9.21 -19.44 -9.07
CA LEU A 2 10.20 -18.45 -9.57
C LEU A 2 11.67 -18.87 -9.42
N LYS A 3 12.05 -19.46 -8.28
CA LYS A 3 13.37 -20.07 -8.07
C LYS A 3 13.65 -21.30 -8.95
N TYR A 4 12.60 -22.09 -9.21
CA TYR A 4 12.69 -23.30 -10.04
C TYR A 4 13.01 -22.95 -11.50
N PHE A 5 12.63 -21.74 -11.93
CA PHE A 5 12.90 -21.20 -13.26
C PHE A 5 14.02 -20.11 -13.27
N GLN A 6 14.79 -19.93 -12.19
CA GLN A 6 15.88 -18.96 -12.08
C GLN A 6 15.53 -17.47 -12.32
N PHE A 7 14.25 -17.10 -12.32
CA PHE A 7 13.81 -15.70 -12.53
C PHE A 7 14.21 -14.75 -11.38
N ASP A 8 14.57 -15.30 -10.21
CA ASP A 8 15.03 -14.50 -9.06
C ASP A 8 16.29 -13.71 -9.42
N ASN A 9 17.25 -14.29 -10.15
CA ASN A 9 18.45 -13.59 -10.59
C ASN A 9 18.14 -12.50 -11.63
N TYR A 10 17.19 -12.78 -12.54
CA TYR A 10 16.74 -11.79 -13.52
C TYR A 10 16.07 -10.57 -12.86
N LEU A 11 15.32 -10.78 -11.77
CA LEU A 11 14.62 -9.71 -11.05
C LEU A 11 15.49 -8.98 -10.02
N ILE A 12 16.42 -9.68 -9.36
CA ILE A 12 17.25 -9.14 -8.26
C ILE A 12 18.56 -8.53 -8.78
N GLN A 13 19.18 -9.12 -9.80
CA GLN A 13 20.48 -8.69 -10.34
C GLN A 13 20.27 -7.59 -11.40
N SER A 14 19.87 -6.41 -10.94
CA SER A 14 19.55 -5.25 -11.80
C SER A 14 20.77 -4.52 -12.36
N SER A 15 21.97 -4.73 -11.80
CA SER A 15 23.18 -4.00 -12.20
C SER A 15 23.71 -4.36 -13.59
N ASN A 16 23.48 -5.60 -14.06
CA ASN A 16 24.01 -6.06 -15.36
C ASN A 16 22.96 -6.11 -16.47
N ASN A 17 21.67 -5.99 -16.12
CA ASN A 17 20.58 -6.04 -17.08
C ASN A 17 20.10 -4.61 -17.39
N ILE A 18 20.77 -3.99 -18.36
CA ILE A 18 20.30 -2.77 -19.02
C ILE A 18 18.82 -2.99 -19.40
N ARG A 19 17.94 -2.03 -19.10
CA ARG A 19 16.52 -2.05 -19.50
C ARG A 19 16.41 -1.93 -21.02
N LYS A 20 16.71 -3.02 -21.74
CA LYS A 20 16.87 -3.04 -23.20
C LYS A 20 15.53 -2.95 -23.91
N ASN A 21 14.53 -3.70 -23.43
CA ASN A 21 13.21 -3.79 -24.04
C ASN A 21 12.10 -3.29 -23.10
N PHE A 22 10.93 -2.96 -23.66
CA PHE A 22 9.75 -2.54 -22.89
C PHE A 22 9.35 -3.56 -21.81
N ILE A 23 9.48 -4.86 -22.11
CA ILE A 23 9.21 -5.95 -21.16
C ILE A 23 10.25 -5.93 -20.02
N ASP A 24 11.54 -5.72 -20.33
CA ASP A 24 12.60 -5.63 -19.30
C ASP A 24 12.39 -4.44 -18.38
N ALA A 25 11.91 -3.31 -18.92
CA ALA A 25 11.60 -2.12 -18.13
C ALA A 25 10.43 -2.34 -17.16
N ASN A 26 9.47 -3.22 -17.51
CA ASN A 26 8.26 -3.49 -16.73
C ASN A 26 8.26 -4.85 -16.03
N ARG A 27 9.36 -5.61 -16.09
CA ARG A 27 9.44 -6.99 -15.62
C ARG A 27 8.97 -7.16 -14.19
N GLU A 28 9.39 -6.28 -13.28
CA GLU A 28 9.02 -6.39 -11.87
C GLU A 28 7.48 -6.32 -11.71
N GLY A 29 6.79 -5.46 -12.48
CA GLY A 29 5.34 -5.37 -12.49
C GLY A 29 4.65 -6.60 -13.09
N ILE A 30 5.18 -7.14 -14.20
CA ILE A 30 4.60 -8.31 -14.88
C ILE A 30 4.69 -9.56 -13.98
N PHE A 31 5.85 -9.81 -13.39
CA PHE A 31 6.07 -10.99 -12.55
C PHE A 31 5.37 -10.89 -11.18
N SER A 32 5.19 -9.68 -10.65
CA SER A 32 4.48 -9.47 -9.38
C SER A 32 2.95 -9.35 -9.53
N LEU A 33 2.42 -9.28 -10.75
CA LEU A 33 1.00 -9.06 -11.03
C LEU A 33 0.11 -10.10 -10.33
N SER A 34 0.46 -11.39 -10.41
CA SER A 34 -0.28 -12.47 -9.76
C SER A 34 -0.31 -12.31 -8.23
N GLY A 35 0.81 -11.90 -7.62
CA GLY A 35 0.87 -11.61 -6.19
C GLY A 35 0.00 -10.43 -5.78
N TYR A 36 -0.04 -9.36 -6.59
CA TYR A 36 -0.93 -8.22 -6.34
C TYR A 36 -2.41 -8.58 -6.54
N ILE A 37 -2.76 -9.45 -7.49
CA ILE A 37 -4.12 -10.00 -7.62
C ILE A 37 -4.50 -10.78 -6.37
N CYS A 38 -3.60 -11.62 -5.86
CA CYS A 38 -3.81 -12.33 -4.59
C CYS A 38 -4.04 -11.34 -3.43
N LEU A 39 -3.23 -10.29 -3.31
CA LEU A 39 -3.42 -9.25 -2.30
C LEU A 39 -4.77 -8.56 -2.40
N TYR A 40 -5.20 -8.23 -3.61
CA TYR A 40 -6.51 -7.62 -3.87
C TYR A 40 -7.65 -8.55 -3.45
N LEU A 41 -7.61 -9.82 -3.86
CA LEU A 41 -8.64 -10.81 -3.50
C LEU A 41 -8.69 -11.06 -1.99
N ILE A 42 -7.53 -11.19 -1.33
CA ILE A 42 -7.46 -11.30 0.13
C ILE A 42 -8.07 -10.06 0.79
N GLY A 43 -7.77 -8.87 0.29
CA GLY A 43 -8.37 -7.61 0.74
C GLY A 43 -9.90 -7.61 0.66
N ILE A 44 -10.48 -8.09 -0.45
CA ILE A 44 -11.93 -8.23 -0.60
C ILE A 44 -12.49 -9.22 0.42
N LEU A 45 -11.85 -10.38 0.60
CA LEU A 45 -12.30 -11.41 1.54
C LEU A 45 -12.30 -10.88 2.97
N ILE A 46 -11.23 -10.21 3.39
CA ILE A 46 -11.13 -9.57 4.69
C ILE A 46 -12.19 -8.47 4.84
N GLY A 47 -12.37 -7.63 3.81
CA GLY A 47 -13.39 -6.58 3.81
C GLY A 47 -14.82 -7.11 3.98
N LYS A 48 -15.18 -8.16 3.23
CA LYS A 48 -16.47 -8.85 3.38
C LYS A 48 -16.63 -9.46 4.77
N PHE A 49 -15.58 -10.10 5.27
CA PHE A 49 -15.57 -10.68 6.61
C PHE A 49 -15.74 -9.62 7.71
N ILE A 50 -15.19 -8.42 7.54
CA ILE A 50 -15.37 -7.27 8.45
C ILE A 50 -16.82 -6.79 8.45
N ILE A 51 -17.41 -6.58 7.27
CA ILE A 51 -18.77 -6.05 7.16
C ILE A 51 -19.78 -7.03 7.79
N TYR A 52 -19.55 -8.33 7.64
CA TYR A 52 -20.45 -9.37 8.15
C TYR A 52 -20.28 -9.68 9.64
N ASN A 53 -19.14 -9.36 10.26
CA ASN A 53 -18.88 -9.66 11.67
C ASN A 53 -18.73 -8.39 12.51
N GLU A 54 -19.63 -8.21 13.47
CA GLU A 54 -19.62 -7.06 14.40
C GLU A 54 -18.42 -7.05 15.39
N TYR A 55 -17.64 -8.13 15.44
CA TYR A 55 -16.64 -8.37 16.49
C TYR A 55 -15.26 -7.73 16.21
N LYS A 56 -15.17 -6.42 16.46
CA LYS A 56 -14.00 -5.55 16.24
C LYS A 56 -12.67 -6.05 16.87
N LYS A 57 -12.70 -6.82 17.96
CA LYS A 57 -11.49 -7.35 18.63
C LYS A 57 -10.83 -8.52 17.90
N LYS A 58 -11.57 -9.27 17.05
CA LYS A 58 -11.04 -10.43 16.31
C LYS A 58 -9.97 -10.06 15.28
N PHE A 59 -9.96 -8.80 14.80
CA PHE A 59 -9.00 -8.33 13.79
C PHE A 59 -7.57 -8.22 14.29
N ILE A 60 -7.37 -7.92 15.58
CA ILE A 60 -6.04 -7.84 16.17
C ILE A 60 -5.45 -9.25 16.26
N TYR A 61 -6.24 -10.22 16.73
CA TYR A 61 -5.82 -11.62 16.77
C TYR A 61 -5.55 -12.16 15.37
N MET A 62 -6.40 -11.85 14.40
CA MET A 62 -6.17 -12.20 12.99
C MET A 62 -4.87 -11.58 12.47
N GLY A 63 -4.63 -10.28 12.73
CA GLY A 63 -3.38 -9.60 12.40
C GLY A 63 -2.16 -10.29 13.02
N ILE A 64 -2.19 -10.59 14.32
CA ILE A 64 -1.12 -11.31 15.03
C ILE A 64 -0.87 -12.68 14.40
N ILE A 65 -1.92 -13.43 14.05
CA ILE A 65 -1.79 -14.74 13.37
C ILE A 65 -1.09 -14.58 12.02
N PHE A 66 -1.48 -13.58 11.20
CA PHE A 66 -0.80 -13.30 9.93
C PHE A 66 0.67 -12.93 10.13
N PHE A 67 1.02 -12.20 11.19
CA PHE A 67 2.41 -11.87 11.51
C PHE A 67 3.22 -13.09 11.98
N ILE A 68 2.66 -13.94 12.83
CA ILE A 68 3.29 -15.20 13.24
C ILE A 68 3.50 -16.10 12.02
N PHE A 69 2.48 -16.21 11.17
CA PHE A 69 2.58 -16.96 9.92
C PHE A 69 3.63 -16.38 8.97
N MET A 70 3.76 -15.06 8.91
CA MET A 70 4.85 -14.42 8.16
C MET A 70 6.23 -14.74 8.75
N ILE A 71 6.41 -14.73 10.07
CA ILE A 71 7.68 -15.10 10.70
C ILE A 71 8.06 -16.55 10.33
N ILE A 72 7.09 -17.48 10.37
CA ILE A 72 7.28 -18.86 9.94
C ILE A 72 7.61 -18.94 8.44
N LEU A 73 6.96 -18.13 7.61
CA LEU A 73 7.28 -18.07 6.19
C LEU A 73 8.67 -17.48 5.93
N CYS A 74 9.16 -16.54 6.74
CA CYS A 74 10.53 -16.04 6.63
C CYS A 74 11.59 -17.09 7.01
N THR A 75 11.24 -18.10 7.83
CA THR A 75 12.16 -19.21 8.11
C THR A 75 12.17 -20.26 6.98
N ILE A 76 11.06 -20.41 6.25
CA ILE A 76 10.91 -21.40 5.18
C ILE A 76 11.22 -20.82 3.79
N SER A 77 10.91 -19.54 3.59
CA SER A 77 11.01 -18.81 2.33
C SER A 77 11.79 -17.51 2.51
N TYR A 78 12.35 -16.99 1.40
CA TYR A 78 13.16 -15.77 1.41
C TYR A 78 12.45 -14.58 2.07
N ASN A 79 13.26 -13.61 2.51
CA ASN A 79 12.83 -12.32 3.01
C ASN A 79 11.69 -11.73 2.15
N PRO A 80 10.72 -11.04 2.78
CA PRO A 80 9.60 -10.44 2.07
C PRO A 80 10.13 -9.48 1.00
N SER A 81 9.78 -9.75 -0.26
CA SER A 81 10.25 -8.95 -1.39
C SER A 81 9.07 -8.41 -2.18
N ARG A 82 8.94 -7.09 -2.17
CA ARG A 82 7.92 -6.36 -2.95
C ARG A 82 8.10 -6.58 -4.46
N LYS A 83 9.34 -6.67 -4.94
CA LYS A 83 9.66 -6.88 -6.37
C LYS A 83 9.14 -8.21 -6.89
N LEU A 84 9.18 -9.23 -6.05
CA LEU A 84 8.68 -10.56 -6.36
C LEU A 84 7.21 -10.74 -5.97
N CYS A 85 6.69 -9.87 -5.08
CA CYS A 85 5.41 -10.03 -4.40
C CYS A 85 5.24 -11.48 -3.88
N ASN A 86 6.29 -11.97 -3.21
CA ASN A 86 6.37 -13.35 -2.74
C ASN A 86 5.41 -13.61 -1.57
N LEU A 87 5.22 -14.88 -1.21
CA LEU A 87 4.26 -15.27 -0.18
C LEU A 87 4.52 -14.59 1.18
N SER A 88 5.78 -14.46 1.62
CA SER A 88 6.16 -13.71 2.84
C SER A 88 5.79 -12.22 2.76
N TYR A 89 5.92 -11.61 1.58
CA TYR A 89 5.48 -10.23 1.37
C TYR A 89 3.95 -10.12 1.43
N ILE A 90 3.22 -11.05 0.80
CA ILE A 90 1.77 -11.05 0.82
C ILE A 90 1.27 -11.18 2.27
N THR A 91 1.80 -12.12 3.05
CA THR A 91 1.35 -12.36 4.42
C THR A 91 1.73 -11.24 5.39
N SER A 92 2.92 -10.64 5.23
CA SER A 92 3.31 -9.44 6.02
C SER A 92 2.40 -8.25 5.73
N THR A 93 2.15 -7.94 4.45
CA THR A 93 1.33 -6.79 4.07
C THR A 93 -0.14 -6.97 4.48
N THR A 94 -0.70 -8.18 4.34
CA THR A 94 -2.04 -8.49 4.85
C THR A 94 -2.11 -8.43 6.37
N GLY A 95 -1.08 -8.93 7.07
CA GLY A 95 -0.98 -8.85 8.53
C GLY A 95 -0.95 -7.41 9.04
N LEU A 96 -0.12 -6.57 8.42
CA LEU A 96 -0.01 -5.14 8.76
C LEU A 96 -1.35 -4.44 8.55
N ALA A 97 -2.02 -4.68 7.42
CA ALA A 97 -3.34 -4.11 7.15
C ALA A 97 -4.38 -4.52 8.21
N CYS A 98 -4.42 -5.80 8.60
CA CYS A 98 -5.29 -6.29 9.67
C CYS A 98 -4.99 -5.64 11.03
N MET A 99 -3.70 -5.44 11.36
CA MET A 99 -3.33 -4.73 12.59
C MET A 99 -3.78 -3.28 12.58
N CYS A 100 -3.57 -2.55 11.48
CA CYS A 100 -4.05 -1.17 11.34
C CYS A 100 -5.57 -1.09 11.50
N LEU A 101 -6.33 -1.99 10.85
CA LEU A 101 -7.78 -2.07 11.00
C LEU A 101 -8.21 -2.39 12.43
N GLY A 102 -7.49 -3.29 13.11
CA GLY A 102 -7.68 -3.58 14.53
C GLY A 102 -7.43 -2.37 15.45
N CYS A 103 -6.38 -1.61 15.18
CA CYS A 103 -6.10 -0.37 15.93
C CYS A 103 -7.20 0.68 15.70
N PHE A 104 -7.61 0.90 14.45
CA PHE A 104 -8.71 1.81 14.13
C PHE A 104 -10.02 1.38 14.80
N SER A 105 -10.30 0.07 14.84
CA SER A 105 -11.52 -0.45 15.46
C SER A 105 -11.53 -0.27 16.99
N ILE A 106 -10.38 -0.41 17.67
CA ILE A 106 -10.24 -0.09 19.10
C ILE A 106 -10.45 1.41 19.34
N ILE A 107 -9.76 2.26 18.58
CA ILE A 107 -9.90 3.73 18.72
C ILE A 107 -11.37 4.12 18.52
N GLN A 108 -12.01 3.54 17.51
CA GLN A 108 -13.43 3.76 17.25
C GLN A 108 -14.29 3.34 18.44
N TRP A 109 -14.05 2.16 19.01
CA TRP A 109 -14.77 1.67 20.17
C TRP A 109 -14.57 2.54 21.42
N LEU A 110 -13.34 3.00 21.69
CA LEU A 110 -13.03 3.85 22.84
C LEU A 110 -13.73 5.22 22.76
N LEU A 111 -13.73 5.81 21.57
CA LEU A 111 -14.37 7.11 21.32
C LEU A 111 -15.90 7.02 21.35
N LEU A 112 -16.49 5.94 20.80
CA LEU A 112 -17.93 5.68 20.89
C LEU A 112 -18.38 5.47 22.34
N ARG A 113 -17.57 4.78 23.17
CA ARG A 113 -17.85 4.64 24.61
C ARG A 113 -17.91 6.00 25.34
N ARG A 114 -17.22 7.00 24.80
CA ARG A 114 -17.23 8.39 25.29
C ARG A 114 -18.30 9.28 24.63
N GLY A 115 -19.14 8.72 23.75
CA GLY A 115 -20.23 9.45 23.07
C GLY A 115 -19.81 10.23 21.82
N TYR A 116 -18.57 10.07 21.34
CA TYR A 116 -18.12 10.76 20.12
C TYR A 116 -18.45 9.95 18.87
N LEU A 117 -19.08 10.58 17.87
CA LEU A 117 -19.19 10.07 16.51
C LEU A 117 -17.93 10.47 15.71
N ILE A 118 -17.36 9.53 14.96
CA ILE A 118 -15.94 9.59 14.52
C ILE A 118 -15.82 9.64 12.99
N GLU A 119 -16.89 9.99 12.28
CA GLU A 119 -16.73 10.24 10.85
C GLU A 119 -16.06 11.62 10.67
N THR A 120 -14.73 11.63 10.59
CA THR A 120 -13.99 12.86 10.27
C THR A 120 -14.12 13.16 8.78
N ILE A 121 -14.13 14.45 8.43
CA ILE A 121 -14.10 14.92 7.04
C ILE A 121 -12.95 14.28 6.25
N LEU A 122 -11.81 14.07 6.91
CA LEU A 122 -10.64 13.45 6.31
C LEU A 122 -10.88 11.97 5.97
N ILE A 123 -11.46 11.18 6.89
CA ILE A 123 -11.80 9.77 6.62
C ILE A 123 -12.84 9.66 5.50
N LYS A 124 -13.86 10.53 5.52
CA LYS A 124 -14.88 10.58 4.47
C LYS A 124 -14.26 10.89 3.10
N ASN A 125 -13.36 11.87 3.04
CA ASN A 125 -12.66 12.23 1.82
C ASN A 125 -11.73 11.11 1.34
N ILE A 126 -11.01 10.43 2.24
CA ILE A 126 -10.16 9.28 1.87
C ILE A 126 -11.00 8.19 1.21
N ASN A 127 -12.12 7.83 1.82
CA ASN A 127 -12.98 6.74 1.33
C ASN A 127 -13.63 7.07 -0.03
N GLN A 128 -13.99 8.33 -0.26
CA GLN A 128 -14.62 8.76 -1.51
C GLN A 128 -13.62 9.01 -2.64
N LYS A 129 -12.38 9.42 -2.31
CA LYS A 129 -11.38 9.90 -3.27
C LYS A 129 -10.16 8.99 -3.36
N GLY A 130 -10.32 7.68 -3.08
CA GLY A 130 -9.21 6.73 -3.06
C GLY A 130 -8.34 6.75 -4.32
N LEU A 131 -8.95 6.90 -5.50
CA LEU A 131 -8.22 6.99 -6.77
C LEU A 131 -7.40 8.28 -6.89
N ASP A 132 -7.95 9.43 -6.50
CA ASP A 132 -7.22 10.72 -6.51
C ASP A 132 -5.98 10.65 -5.63
N ILE A 133 -6.15 10.09 -4.42
CA ILE A 133 -5.08 9.95 -3.43
C ILE A 133 -4.01 8.99 -3.93
N PHE A 134 -4.41 7.87 -4.54
CA PHE A 134 -3.50 6.90 -5.14
C PHE A 134 -2.65 7.51 -6.26
N LEU A 135 -3.27 8.26 -7.17
CA LEU A 135 -2.56 8.92 -8.26
C LEU A 135 -1.59 9.99 -7.74
N LEU A 136 -2.05 10.83 -6.82
CA LEU A 136 -1.21 11.87 -6.21
C LEU A 136 0.00 11.26 -5.49
N ALA A 137 -0.23 10.21 -4.70
CA ALA A 137 0.82 9.46 -4.02
C ALA A 137 1.88 8.93 -5.00
N ASN A 138 1.45 8.31 -6.11
CA ASN A 138 2.37 7.79 -7.12
C ASN A 138 3.15 8.88 -7.86
N ILE A 139 2.52 10.03 -8.15
CA ILE A 139 3.20 11.17 -8.76
C ILE A 139 4.25 11.74 -7.81
N LEU A 140 3.88 12.01 -6.56
CA LEU A 140 4.78 12.57 -5.56
C LEU A 140 5.96 11.63 -5.25
N THR A 141 5.71 10.33 -5.10
CA THR A 141 6.80 9.34 -4.94
C THR A 141 7.70 9.28 -6.18
N GLY A 142 7.14 9.41 -7.37
CA GLY A 142 7.91 9.55 -8.61
C GLY A 142 8.82 10.78 -8.61
N ILE A 143 8.29 11.95 -8.23
CA ILE A 143 9.05 13.20 -8.14
C ILE A 143 10.22 13.06 -7.15
N ILE A 144 9.97 12.47 -5.98
CA ILE A 144 11.03 12.24 -4.98
C ILE A 144 12.12 11.33 -5.55
N ASN A 145 11.75 10.23 -6.21
CA ASN A 145 12.70 9.28 -6.79
C ASN A 145 13.49 9.83 -7.98
N LEU A 146 12.99 10.85 -8.67
CA LEU A 146 13.72 11.53 -9.75
C LEU A 146 14.73 12.56 -9.22
N ASN A 147 14.43 13.18 -8.09
CA ASN A 147 15.24 14.26 -7.53
C ASN A 147 16.24 13.78 -6.47
N ILE A 148 16.01 12.63 -5.87
CA ILE A 148 16.77 12.11 -4.73
C ILE A 148 17.16 10.66 -5.01
N ASN A 149 18.45 10.33 -4.83
CA ASN A 149 18.89 8.95 -4.83
C ASN A 149 18.49 8.27 -3.51
N THR A 150 17.28 7.74 -3.47
CA THR A 150 16.64 7.19 -2.26
C THR A 150 17.31 5.94 -1.69
N ILE A 151 18.20 5.29 -2.44
CA ILE A 151 18.93 4.11 -1.94
C ILE A 151 20.04 4.53 -0.98
N ASP A 152 20.69 5.67 -1.25
CA ASP A 152 21.84 6.15 -0.50
C ASP A 152 21.48 7.20 0.56
N THR A 153 20.18 7.53 0.70
CA THR A 153 19.72 8.50 1.70
C THR A 153 19.78 7.96 3.12
N SER A 154 20.32 8.76 4.04
CA SER A 154 20.36 8.44 5.47
C SER A 154 18.96 8.22 6.06
N ASN A 155 18.87 7.37 7.09
CA ASN A 155 17.60 7.02 7.75
C ASN A 155 16.80 8.25 8.22
N PHE A 156 17.49 9.26 8.76
CA PHE A 156 16.84 10.47 9.26
C PHE A 156 16.21 11.27 8.12
N LEU A 157 16.95 11.47 7.02
CA LEU A 157 16.44 12.17 5.85
C LEU A 157 15.27 11.40 5.21
N SER A 158 15.36 10.08 5.12
CA SER A 158 14.29 9.22 4.62
C SER A 158 13.01 9.35 5.45
N LEU A 159 13.12 9.34 6.79
CA LEU A 159 11.98 9.57 7.68
C LEU A 159 11.37 10.95 7.47
N PHE A 160 12.21 11.98 7.38
CA PHE A 160 11.76 13.35 7.16
C PHE A 160 11.00 13.51 5.84
N ILE A 161 11.53 12.93 4.75
CA ILE A 161 10.88 12.92 3.43
C ILE A 161 9.51 12.23 3.51
N ILE A 162 9.43 11.06 4.16
CA ILE A 162 8.17 10.32 4.31
C ILE A 162 7.15 11.13 5.12
N LEU A 163 7.56 11.79 6.20
CA LEU A 163 6.66 12.62 7.02
C LEU A 163 6.10 13.80 6.24
N ILE A 164 6.95 14.54 5.50
CA ILE A 164 6.50 15.65 4.64
C ILE A 164 5.55 15.14 3.57
N TYR A 165 5.91 14.05 2.90
CA TYR A 165 5.10 13.42 1.87
C TYR A 165 3.70 13.04 2.40
N MET A 166 3.62 12.40 3.56
CA MET A 166 2.35 12.02 4.19
C MET A 166 1.53 13.25 4.59
N PHE A 167 2.18 14.30 5.08
CA PHE A 167 1.53 15.56 5.45
C PHE A 167 0.93 16.27 4.24
N ILE A 168 1.65 16.34 3.12
CA ILE A 168 1.15 16.93 1.86
C ILE A 168 -0.09 16.18 1.38
N ILE A 169 -0.06 14.84 1.39
CA ILE A 169 -1.21 14.02 0.98
C ILE A 169 -2.42 14.28 1.89
N MET A 170 -2.21 14.41 3.20
CA MET A 170 -3.28 14.70 4.15
C MET A 170 -3.92 16.07 3.91
N ILE A 171 -3.11 17.12 3.74
CA ILE A 171 -3.60 18.48 3.43
C ILE A 171 -4.40 18.45 2.13
N PHE A 172 -3.84 17.85 1.09
CA PHE A 172 -4.51 17.78 -0.20
C PHE A 172 -5.84 17.03 -0.10
N THR A 173 -5.87 15.90 0.60
CA THR A 173 -7.09 15.10 0.79
C THR A 173 -8.17 15.87 1.56
N TYR A 174 -7.76 16.69 2.52
CA TYR A 174 -8.66 17.51 3.31
C TYR A 174 -9.26 18.66 2.49
N PHE A 175 -8.41 19.47 1.84
CA PHE A 175 -8.83 20.71 1.18
C PHE A 175 -9.28 20.53 -0.28
N CYS A 176 -8.67 19.61 -1.03
CA CYS A 176 -8.93 19.49 -2.46
C CYS A 176 -10.16 18.61 -2.73
N PRO A 177 -11.17 19.10 -3.47
CA PRO A 177 -12.38 18.34 -3.75
C PRO A 177 -12.16 17.14 -4.68
N SER A 178 -11.30 17.23 -5.69
CA SER A 178 -10.81 16.09 -6.46
C SER A 178 -9.66 16.50 -7.40
N PHE A 179 -8.59 15.72 -7.39
CA PHE A 179 -7.43 15.93 -8.27
C PHE A 179 -7.79 15.70 -9.74
N ILE A 180 -8.48 14.58 -10.03
CA ILE A 180 -8.93 14.25 -11.37
C ILE A 180 -9.86 15.33 -11.91
N LYS A 181 -10.84 15.81 -11.13
CA LYS A 181 -11.73 16.89 -11.58
C LYS A 181 -10.97 18.17 -11.88
N LEU A 182 -9.93 18.50 -11.10
CA LEU A 182 -9.09 19.67 -11.34
C LEU A 182 -8.32 19.55 -12.65
N ILE A 183 -7.73 18.39 -12.94
CA ILE A 183 -7.06 18.10 -14.21
C ILE A 183 -8.06 18.15 -15.37
N MET A 184 -9.20 17.46 -15.28
CA MET A 184 -10.20 17.43 -16.34
C MET A 184 -10.75 18.83 -16.65
N LYS A 185 -10.92 19.68 -15.64
CA LYS A 185 -11.31 21.08 -15.81
C LYS A 185 -10.24 21.87 -16.56
N ASN A 186 -8.97 21.72 -16.19
CA ASN A 186 -7.85 22.40 -16.85
C ASN A 186 -7.61 21.90 -18.28
N LEU A 187 -7.85 20.62 -18.55
CA LEU A 187 -7.76 20.02 -19.87
C LEU A 187 -9.00 20.28 -20.76
N LYS A 188 -9.99 21.06 -20.28
CA LYS A 188 -11.28 21.30 -20.97
C LYS A 188 -12.02 20.02 -21.38
N LEU A 189 -11.75 18.90 -20.70
CA LEU A 189 -12.39 17.61 -20.97
C LEU A 189 -13.75 17.47 -20.25
N SER A 190 -14.14 18.44 -19.43
CA SER A 190 -15.34 18.35 -18.57
C SER A 190 -16.68 18.63 -19.29
N LYS A 191 -16.79 18.38 -20.60
CA LYS A 191 -18.00 18.71 -21.38
C LYS A 191 -18.77 17.53 -21.97
N TYR A 192 -18.44 16.29 -21.60
CA TYR A 192 -19.21 15.11 -21.99
C TYR A 192 -19.41 14.17 -20.81
#